data_AF-A0A1G5RDN0-F1
#
_entry.id   AF-A0A1G5RDN0-F1
#
_cell.length_a   1.000
_cell.length_b   1.000
_cell.length_c   1.000
_cell.angle_alpha   90.00
_cell.angle_beta   90.00
_cell.angle_gamma   90.00
#
_symmetry.space_group_name_H-M   'P 1'
#
loop_
_entity.id
_entity.type
_entity.pdbx_description
1 polymer ?
#
loop_
_entity_poly.entity_id
_entity_poly.type
_entity_poly.pdbx_seq_one_letter_code
_entity_poly.pdbx_strand_id
1 'polypeptide(L)'
;MTKALNPISPVVLLTLMWTITVAMASLPFLFPESFDIVYQLIAKQAGLNLDDFGWLGAAWLTIAFLIFVLASVITGYCLPQPKAFDFDINLNSAAQAAIITNAVFLLVTMLWVVVTASRVGGFNNLILMAQMDNQLLRDHLRSNTLFTGMRVFYASLPATGCMCMVIFSVGRKSGGLKKNFARLCALSFALNLVALLLLPIVMSQRLLLLQLLMSTYFAVCMINRKLVGLHYVPIAIGLFLTTWVLRESLTNPNIQASALEIAFEKLVFYFVNDLLNSFIPLNYEFDHTLGVFTFKFATYFTFTDQYFAQVMSERLAVVSTLRGGGEFPIFTMPYVDFGPIGAAVYIAGLAIISRLIFHKGTENFTWAAVYGQFGGGYVLCTHTLYFSNTNFAAMIMVCLFVGSFAKRRGLNYAMST
;
A
#
# COMPACT_ATOMS: atom_id res chain seq x y z
N MET A 1 -0.48 0.12 -27.03
CA MET A 1 -0.98 -0.29 -25.68
C MET A 1 -2.39 -0.87 -25.82
N THR A 2 -2.69 -2.02 -25.21
CA THR A 2 -4.04 -2.61 -25.33
C THR A 2 -5.06 -1.71 -24.63
N LYS A 3 -6.05 -1.18 -25.37
CA LYS A 3 -7.13 -0.32 -24.82
C LYS A 3 -7.81 -0.95 -23.60
N ALA A 4 -7.87 -2.29 -23.54
CA ALA A 4 -8.46 -3.07 -22.46
C ALA A 4 -7.78 -2.95 -21.08
N LEU A 5 -6.52 -2.50 -20.99
CA LEU A 5 -5.82 -2.29 -19.72
C LEU A 5 -5.77 -0.81 -19.29
N ASN A 6 -6.28 0.11 -20.11
CA ASN A 6 -6.27 1.54 -19.78
C ASN A 6 -6.92 1.87 -18.42
N PRO A 7 -8.01 1.20 -17.99
CA PRO A 7 -8.65 1.49 -16.71
C PRO A 7 -7.76 1.22 -15.48
N ILE A 8 -6.71 0.40 -15.62
CA ILE A 8 -5.76 0.12 -14.55
C ILE A 8 -4.41 0.78 -14.80
N SER A 9 -4.33 1.76 -15.69
CA SER A 9 -3.11 2.52 -15.93
C SER A 9 -2.79 3.45 -14.75
N PRO A 10 -1.51 3.82 -14.53
CA PRO A 10 -1.13 4.68 -13.40
C PRO A 10 -1.92 5.99 -13.34
N VAL A 11 -2.12 6.64 -14.49
CA VAL A 11 -2.87 7.90 -14.59
C VAL A 11 -4.33 7.69 -14.18
N VAL A 12 -5.00 6.66 -14.69
CA VAL A 12 -6.41 6.42 -14.37
C VAL A 12 -6.59 6.07 -12.89
N LEU A 13 -5.73 5.22 -12.32
CA LEU A 13 -5.79 4.87 -10.90
C LEU A 13 -5.58 6.10 -10.01
N LEU A 14 -4.57 6.90 -10.30
CA LEU A 14 -4.31 8.15 -9.58
C LEU A 14 -5.49 9.12 -9.69
N THR A 15 -6.02 9.33 -10.90
CA THR A 15 -7.17 10.22 -11.15
C THR A 15 -8.39 9.78 -10.37
N LEU A 16 -8.72 8.49 -10.44
CA LEU A 16 -9.85 7.90 -9.74
C LEU A 16 -9.73 8.11 -8.23
N MET A 17 -8.57 7.81 -7.65
CA MET A 17 -8.38 7.92 -6.20
C MET A 17 -8.42 9.35 -5.71
N TRP A 18 -7.75 10.29 -6.38
CA TRP A 18 -7.83 11.70 -6.01
C TRP A 18 -9.24 12.27 -6.19
N THR A 19 -9.98 11.83 -7.21
CA THR A 19 -11.39 12.22 -7.39
C THR A 19 -12.25 11.72 -6.23
N ILE A 20 -12.07 10.45 -5.82
CA ILE A 20 -12.76 9.88 -4.66
C ILE A 20 -12.37 10.64 -3.40
N THR A 21 -11.09 10.93 -3.18
CA THR A 21 -10.63 11.68 -2.00
C THR A 21 -11.24 13.06 -1.91
N VAL A 22 -11.25 13.83 -3.00
CA VAL A 22 -11.88 15.16 -3.02
C VAL A 22 -13.39 15.05 -2.81
N ALA A 23 -14.06 14.11 -3.48
CA ALA A 23 -15.50 13.89 -3.33
C ALA A 23 -15.87 13.53 -1.88
N MET A 24 -15.18 12.56 -1.28
CA MET A 24 -15.42 12.14 0.10
C MET A 24 -15.09 13.27 1.09
N ALA A 25 -13.96 13.97 0.91
CA ALA A 25 -13.59 15.09 1.76
C ALA A 25 -14.56 16.28 1.66
N SER A 26 -15.28 16.42 0.54
CA SER A 26 -16.30 17.47 0.36
C SER A 26 -17.62 17.18 1.10
N LEU A 27 -17.91 15.92 1.46
CA LEU A 27 -19.19 15.53 2.05
C LEU A 27 -19.54 16.28 3.35
N PRO A 28 -18.62 16.44 4.32
CA PRO A 28 -18.93 17.18 5.55
C PRO A 28 -19.25 18.66 5.31
N PHE A 29 -18.71 19.26 4.24
CA PHE A 29 -18.98 20.65 3.88
C PHE A 29 -20.33 20.80 3.16
N LEU A 30 -20.73 19.81 2.37
CA LEU A 30 -22.01 19.79 1.66
C LEU A 30 -23.17 19.44 2.59
N PHE A 31 -22.93 18.62 3.63
CA PHE A 31 -23.96 18.13 4.55
C PHE A 31 -23.51 18.28 6.02
N PRO A 32 -23.27 19.51 6.52
CA PRO A 32 -22.66 19.71 7.84
C PRO A 32 -23.47 19.12 9.00
N GLU A 33 -24.80 19.09 8.88
CA GLU A 33 -25.70 18.52 9.89
C GLU A 33 -25.65 16.98 9.98
N SER A 34 -25.04 16.30 8.99
CA SER A 34 -24.97 14.84 8.90
C SER A 34 -23.58 14.26 9.24
N PHE A 35 -22.60 15.09 9.56
CA PHE A 35 -21.20 14.68 9.77
C PHE A 35 -20.60 15.25 11.06
N ASP A 36 -21.34 15.21 12.16
CA ASP A 36 -20.94 15.79 13.45
C ASP A 36 -19.72 15.06 14.06
N ILE A 37 -19.60 13.74 13.88
CA ILE A 37 -18.44 12.96 14.35
C ILE A 37 -17.18 13.42 13.62
N VAL A 38 -17.26 13.72 12.32
CA VAL A 38 -16.11 14.24 11.54
C VAL A 38 -15.60 15.55 12.14
N TYR A 39 -16.47 16.52 12.40
CA TYR A 39 -16.07 17.81 12.98
C TYR A 39 -15.52 17.64 14.40
N GLN A 40 -16.10 16.77 15.22
CA GLN A 40 -15.57 16.45 16.54
C GLN A 40 -14.16 15.83 16.47
N LEU A 41 -13.89 14.98 15.48
CA LEU A 41 -12.57 14.36 15.30
C LEU A 41 -11.53 15.39 14.82
N ILE A 42 -11.93 16.30 13.92
CA ILE A 42 -11.07 17.42 13.48
C ILE A 42 -10.71 18.30 14.68
N ALA A 43 -11.70 18.72 15.46
CA ALA A 43 -11.48 19.56 16.65
C ALA A 43 -10.58 18.92 17.72
N LYS A 44 -10.57 17.58 17.80
CA LYS A 44 -9.71 16.82 18.71
C LYS A 44 -8.26 16.70 18.23
N GLN A 45 -7.98 16.87 16.94
CA GLN A 45 -6.63 16.82 16.40
C GLN A 45 -5.98 18.20 16.44
N ALA A 46 -4.93 18.31 17.27
CA ALA A 46 -4.08 19.49 17.26
C ALA A 46 -3.44 19.67 15.87
N GLY A 47 -3.71 20.80 15.21
CA GLY A 47 -3.12 21.15 13.93
C GLY A 47 -3.99 20.93 12.69
N LEU A 48 -5.25 20.51 12.82
CA LEU A 48 -6.22 20.61 11.72
C LEU A 48 -7.06 21.87 11.86
N ASN A 49 -6.88 22.84 10.95
CA ASN A 49 -7.84 23.90 10.74
C ASN A 49 -8.48 23.76 9.36
N LEU A 50 -9.81 23.91 9.27
CA LEU A 50 -10.52 23.90 7.98
C LEU A 50 -10.13 25.09 7.11
N ASP A 51 -9.67 26.20 7.71
CA ASP A 51 -9.16 27.36 6.99
C ASP A 51 -7.86 27.06 6.23
N ASP A 52 -7.17 25.95 6.54
CA ASP A 52 -5.98 25.53 5.80
C ASP A 52 -6.32 25.05 4.38
N PHE A 53 -7.59 24.86 4.02
CA PHE A 53 -8.03 24.69 2.64
C PHE A 53 -7.83 25.98 1.80
N GLY A 54 -6.57 26.23 1.43
CA GLY A 54 -6.16 27.40 0.66
C GLY A 54 -6.01 27.16 -0.85
N TRP A 55 -5.98 28.26 -1.60
CA TRP A 55 -5.78 28.27 -3.05
C TRP A 55 -4.40 27.74 -3.46
N LEU A 56 -3.36 27.96 -2.64
CA LEU A 56 -2.01 27.44 -2.87
C LEU A 56 -1.99 25.91 -2.88
N GLY A 57 -2.70 25.30 -1.93
CA GLY A 57 -2.95 23.86 -1.89
C GLY A 57 -3.55 23.31 -3.18
N ALA A 58 -4.64 23.93 -3.63
CA ALA A 58 -5.32 23.54 -4.85
C ALA A 58 -4.44 23.73 -6.10
N ALA A 59 -3.71 24.84 -6.17
CA ALA A 59 -2.80 25.14 -7.28
C ALA A 59 -1.66 24.11 -7.35
N TRP A 60 -1.01 23.81 -6.22
CA TRP A 60 0.06 22.81 -6.15
C TRP A 60 -0.45 21.42 -6.55
N LEU A 61 -1.56 20.96 -5.99
CA LEU A 61 -2.11 19.65 -6.33
C LEU A 61 -2.47 19.54 -7.82
N THR A 62 -3.00 20.61 -8.40
CA THR A 62 -3.29 20.68 -9.84
C THR A 62 -2.01 20.57 -10.66
N ILE A 63 -0.98 21.35 -10.32
CA ILE A 63 0.33 21.32 -11.00
C ILE A 63 0.99 19.95 -10.87
N ALA A 64 1.05 19.39 -9.65
CA ALA A 64 1.58 18.06 -9.36
C ALA A 64 0.88 16.97 -10.18
N PHE A 65 -0.45 17.03 -10.25
CA PHE A 65 -1.25 16.13 -11.07
C PHE A 65 -0.94 16.27 -12.56
N LEU A 66 -0.88 17.49 -13.09
CA LEU A 66 -0.53 17.76 -14.48
C LEU A 66 0.88 17.25 -14.82
N ILE A 67 1.86 17.47 -13.95
CA ILE A 67 3.23 16.95 -14.11
C ILE A 67 3.20 15.42 -14.23
N PHE A 68 2.48 14.75 -13.32
CA PHE A 68 2.38 13.29 -13.34
C PHE A 68 1.74 12.80 -14.64
N VAL A 69 0.62 13.41 -15.06
CA VAL A 69 -0.11 13.06 -16.28
C VAL A 69 0.78 13.25 -17.51
N LEU A 70 1.38 14.44 -17.66
CA LEU A 70 2.23 14.78 -18.81
C LEU A 70 3.43 13.83 -18.90
N ALA A 71 4.16 13.64 -17.80
CA ALA A 71 5.30 12.72 -17.77
C ALA A 71 4.89 11.28 -18.13
N SER A 72 3.77 10.79 -17.59
CA SER A 72 3.27 9.44 -17.89
C SER A 72 2.84 9.28 -19.35
N VAL A 73 2.16 10.29 -19.92
CA VAL A 73 1.70 10.30 -21.31
C VAL A 73 2.89 10.36 -22.27
N ILE A 74 3.82 11.29 -22.06
CA ILE A 74 5.05 11.42 -22.87
C ILE A 74 5.85 10.11 -22.83
N THR A 75 6.07 9.55 -21.64
CA THR A 75 6.75 8.25 -21.51
C THR A 75 6.01 7.16 -22.27
N GLY A 76 4.68 7.16 -22.21
CA GLY A 76 3.84 6.23 -22.95
C GLY A 76 3.97 6.34 -24.47
N TYR A 77 4.18 7.54 -25.01
CA TYR A 77 4.42 7.76 -26.45
C TYR A 77 5.83 7.35 -26.88
N CYS A 78 6.84 7.53 -26.01
CA CYS A 78 8.22 7.16 -26.32
C CYS A 78 8.48 5.65 -26.23
N LEU A 79 7.60 4.89 -25.58
CA LEU A 79 7.77 3.45 -25.43
C LEU A 79 7.37 2.68 -26.69
N PRO A 80 8.10 1.60 -27.02
CA PRO A 80 7.74 0.74 -28.14
C PRO A 80 6.39 0.04 -27.89
N GLN A 81 5.83 -0.60 -28.92
CA GLN A 81 4.65 -1.44 -28.71
C GLN A 81 5.02 -2.61 -27.77
N PRO A 82 4.16 -2.93 -26.78
CA PRO A 82 4.44 -4.02 -25.87
C PRO A 82 4.50 -5.36 -26.60
N LYS A 83 5.48 -6.18 -26.26
CA LYS A 83 5.64 -7.54 -26.77
C LYS A 83 4.47 -8.43 -26.33
N ALA A 84 4.35 -9.59 -26.95
CA ALA A 84 3.48 -10.65 -26.44
C ALA A 84 3.93 -11.06 -25.03
N PHE A 85 2.98 -11.39 -24.17
CA PHE A 85 3.29 -11.84 -22.81
C PHE A 85 4.04 -13.17 -22.86
N ASP A 86 5.16 -13.26 -22.14
CA ASP A 86 6.01 -14.45 -22.11
C ASP A 86 5.35 -15.55 -21.26
N PHE A 87 4.86 -16.60 -21.95
CA PHE A 87 4.31 -17.80 -21.34
C PHE A 87 5.29 -19.00 -21.37
N ASP A 88 6.45 -18.88 -22.02
CA ASP A 88 7.40 -19.99 -22.22
C ASP A 88 8.37 -20.15 -21.04
N ILE A 89 7.78 -20.21 -19.84
CA ILE A 89 8.50 -20.19 -18.57
C ILE A 89 8.15 -21.45 -17.77
N ASN A 90 9.16 -22.08 -17.17
CA ASN A 90 9.02 -23.08 -16.12
C ASN A 90 8.91 -22.35 -14.78
N LEU A 91 7.71 -22.43 -14.19
CA LEU A 91 7.36 -21.67 -12.99
C LEU A 91 7.57 -22.45 -11.69
N ASN A 92 8.01 -23.71 -11.74
CA ASN A 92 8.09 -24.55 -10.54
C ASN A 92 9.11 -24.02 -9.52
N SER A 93 10.29 -23.58 -9.98
CA SER A 93 11.31 -22.99 -9.10
C SER A 93 10.86 -21.66 -8.50
N ALA A 94 10.20 -20.81 -9.28
CA ALA A 94 9.61 -19.57 -8.78
C ALA A 94 8.46 -19.84 -7.79
N ALA A 95 7.62 -20.85 -8.04
CA ALA A 95 6.56 -21.27 -7.12
C ALA A 95 7.13 -21.75 -5.79
N GLN A 96 8.18 -22.58 -5.83
CA GLN A 96 8.86 -23.07 -4.63
C GLN A 96 9.46 -21.90 -3.83
N ALA A 97 10.16 -20.97 -4.50
CA ALA A 97 10.68 -19.76 -3.86
C ALA A 97 9.56 -18.95 -3.20
N ALA A 98 8.46 -18.69 -3.92
CA ALA A 98 7.31 -17.94 -3.40
C ALA A 98 6.72 -18.60 -2.14
N ILE A 99 6.53 -19.93 -2.16
CA ILE A 99 5.96 -20.69 -1.04
C ILE A 99 6.90 -20.68 0.17
N ILE A 100 8.20 -20.90 -0.05
CA ILE A 100 9.19 -20.87 1.05
C ILE A 100 9.26 -19.48 1.67
N THR A 101 9.39 -18.43 0.86
CA THR A 101 9.39 -17.04 1.36
C THR A 101 8.11 -16.73 2.13
N ASN A 102 6.95 -17.18 1.62
CA ASN A 102 5.68 -17.00 2.31
C ASN A 102 5.63 -17.71 3.67
N ALA A 103 6.08 -18.97 3.71
CA ALA A 103 6.11 -19.76 4.94
C ALA A 103 7.02 -19.12 5.99
N VAL A 104 8.18 -18.59 5.59
CA VAL A 104 9.09 -17.86 6.49
C VAL A 104 8.41 -16.61 7.04
N PHE A 105 7.74 -15.81 6.21
CA PHE A 105 7.07 -14.59 6.65
C PHE A 105 5.90 -14.87 7.60
N LEU A 106 5.08 -15.88 7.30
CA LEU A 106 4.01 -16.32 8.19
C LEU A 106 4.56 -16.88 9.50
N LEU A 107 5.62 -17.68 9.47
CA LEU A 107 6.24 -18.25 10.66
C LEU A 107 6.76 -17.16 11.61
N VAL A 108 7.49 -16.17 11.08
CA VAL A 108 7.97 -15.03 11.87
C VAL A 108 6.80 -14.26 12.48
N THR A 109 5.74 -14.04 11.71
CA THR A 109 4.52 -13.34 12.17
C THR A 109 3.81 -14.13 13.28
N MET A 110 3.68 -15.45 13.13
CA MET A 110 3.05 -16.33 14.13
C MET A 110 3.89 -16.42 15.40
N LEU A 111 5.21 -16.56 15.28
CA LEU A 111 6.12 -16.57 16.43
C LEU A 111 6.02 -15.28 17.23
N TRP A 112 5.91 -14.13 16.55
CA TRP A 112 5.71 -12.84 17.21
C TRP A 112 4.43 -12.79 18.03
N VAL A 113 3.31 -13.27 17.47
CA VAL A 113 2.03 -13.34 18.19
C VAL A 113 2.13 -14.30 19.38
N VAL A 114 2.74 -15.46 19.21
CA VAL A 114 2.92 -16.47 20.28
C VAL A 114 3.78 -15.91 21.43
N VAL A 115 4.90 -15.25 21.12
CA VAL A 115 5.78 -14.64 22.13
C VAL A 115 5.09 -13.50 22.86
N THR A 116 4.28 -12.70 22.15
CA THR A 116 3.49 -11.65 22.80
C THR A 116 2.43 -12.28 23.71
N ALA A 117 1.72 -13.30 23.24
CA ALA A 117 0.72 -14.00 24.03
C ALA A 117 1.33 -14.61 25.31
N SER A 118 2.50 -15.22 25.24
CA SER A 118 3.15 -15.78 26.43
C SER A 118 3.53 -14.70 27.46
N ARG A 119 3.95 -13.51 27.02
CA ARG A 119 4.27 -12.37 27.91
C ARG A 119 3.04 -11.73 28.57
N VAL A 120 1.87 -11.82 27.95
CA VAL A 120 0.59 -11.30 28.47
C VAL A 120 -0.15 -12.35 29.32
N GLY A 121 0.47 -13.51 29.58
CA GLY A 121 -0.11 -14.58 30.40
C GLY A 121 -1.01 -15.55 29.63
N GLY A 122 -0.89 -15.60 28.31
CA GLY A 122 -1.57 -16.56 27.43
C GLY A 122 -2.46 -15.92 26.36
N PHE A 123 -2.94 -16.74 25.43
CA PHE A 123 -3.81 -16.30 24.33
C PHE A 123 -5.15 -15.76 24.82
N ASN A 124 -5.72 -16.31 25.89
CA ASN A 124 -7.00 -15.83 26.43
C ASN A 124 -6.89 -14.39 26.94
N ASN A 125 -5.82 -14.05 27.67
CA ASN A 125 -5.58 -12.69 28.13
C ASN A 125 -5.32 -11.74 26.97
N LEU A 126 -4.62 -12.20 25.93
CA LEU A 126 -4.40 -11.42 24.71
C LEU A 126 -5.73 -11.08 24.00
N ILE A 127 -6.67 -12.02 23.93
CA ILE A 127 -8.01 -11.79 23.34
C ILE A 127 -8.84 -10.85 24.23
N LEU A 128 -8.85 -11.04 25.54
CA LEU A 128 -9.56 -10.17 26.47
C LEU A 128 -9.01 -8.72 26.39
N MET A 129 -7.69 -8.58 26.33
CA MET A 129 -7.03 -7.30 26.14
C MET A 129 -7.40 -6.64 24.80
N ALA A 130 -7.52 -7.43 23.72
CA ALA A 130 -7.99 -6.92 22.42
C ALA A 130 -9.40 -6.30 22.49
N GLN A 131 -10.27 -6.85 23.35
CA GLN A 131 -11.65 -6.41 23.55
C GLN A 131 -11.75 -5.22 24.50
N MET A 132 -10.93 -5.19 25.56
CA MET A 132 -10.99 -4.16 26.59
C MET A 132 -10.17 -2.91 26.24
N ASP A 133 -8.96 -3.09 25.71
CA ASP A 133 -8.06 -2.00 25.34
C ASP A 133 -7.15 -2.41 24.17
N ASN A 134 -7.64 -2.16 22.96
CA ASN A 134 -6.91 -2.43 21.73
C ASN A 134 -5.58 -1.67 21.64
N GLN A 135 -5.49 -0.48 22.24
CA GLN A 135 -4.29 0.34 22.20
C GLN A 135 -3.20 -0.26 23.09
N LEU A 136 -3.56 -0.73 24.29
CA LEU A 136 -2.64 -1.40 25.21
C LEU A 136 -2.15 -2.73 24.62
N LEU A 137 -3.00 -3.50 23.94
CA LEU A 137 -2.56 -4.69 23.19
C LEU A 137 -1.57 -4.33 22.09
N ARG A 138 -1.84 -3.27 21.33
CA ARG A 138 -0.96 -2.79 20.27
C ARG A 138 0.42 -2.42 20.82
N ASP A 139 0.47 -1.79 21.98
CA ASP A 139 1.73 -1.41 22.62
C ASP A 139 2.53 -2.63 23.11
N HIS A 140 1.87 -3.65 23.67
CA HIS A 140 2.51 -4.92 24.02
C HIS A 140 3.09 -5.63 22.80
N LEU A 141 2.33 -5.70 21.70
CA LEU A 141 2.84 -6.31 20.48
C LEU A 141 3.99 -5.49 19.87
N ARG A 142 3.96 -4.16 20.00
CA ARG A 142 5.02 -3.26 19.51
C ARG A 142 6.31 -3.37 20.32
N SER A 143 6.22 -3.58 21.64
CA SER A 143 7.38 -3.75 22.52
C SER A 143 8.01 -5.14 22.40
N ASN A 144 7.21 -6.16 22.04
CA ASN A 144 7.65 -7.54 21.91
C ASN A 144 8.14 -7.90 20.49
N THR A 145 8.87 -7.00 19.82
CA THR A 145 9.46 -7.31 18.50
C THR A 145 10.55 -8.36 18.62
N LEU A 146 10.53 -9.38 17.74
CA LEU A 146 11.52 -10.47 17.76
C LEU A 146 12.94 -10.01 17.39
N PHE A 147 13.03 -9.09 16.43
CA PHE A 147 14.29 -8.51 15.95
C PHE A 147 14.02 -7.19 15.19
N THR A 148 15.05 -6.37 15.04
CA THR A 148 14.99 -5.14 14.23
C THR A 148 14.67 -5.49 12.77
N GLY A 149 13.56 -4.96 12.24
CA GLY A 149 13.14 -5.29 10.87
C GLY A 149 12.04 -6.34 10.75
N MET A 150 11.65 -7.01 11.84
CA MET A 150 10.59 -8.03 11.82
C MET A 150 9.27 -7.51 11.20
N ARG A 151 8.97 -6.21 11.34
CA ARG A 151 7.75 -5.61 10.78
C ARG A 151 7.70 -5.65 9.26
N VAL A 152 8.86 -5.66 8.60
CA VAL A 152 8.98 -5.76 7.14
C VAL A 152 8.50 -7.12 6.64
N PHE A 153 8.62 -8.18 7.45
CA PHE A 153 8.21 -9.54 7.07
C PHE A 153 6.68 -9.64 6.92
N TYR A 154 5.92 -9.28 7.96
CA TYR A 154 4.46 -9.29 7.83
C TYR A 154 3.97 -8.24 6.83
N ALA A 155 4.68 -7.10 6.73
CA ALA A 155 4.33 -6.09 5.75
C ALA A 155 4.58 -6.54 4.32
N SER A 156 5.41 -7.57 4.09
CA SER A 156 5.68 -8.13 2.76
C SER A 156 4.76 -9.30 2.38
N LEU A 157 3.85 -9.74 3.25
CA LEU A 157 2.83 -10.77 2.96
C LEU A 157 1.95 -10.42 1.73
N PRO A 158 1.58 -9.16 1.46
CA PRO A 158 0.91 -8.79 0.22
C PRO A 158 1.70 -9.17 -1.04
N ALA A 159 3.02 -9.01 -1.02
CA ALA A 159 3.87 -9.33 -2.18
C ALA A 159 3.97 -10.84 -2.43
N THR A 160 4.19 -11.64 -1.39
CA THR A 160 4.25 -13.10 -1.54
C THR A 160 2.90 -13.69 -1.94
N GLY A 161 1.80 -13.16 -1.38
CA GLY A 161 0.44 -13.56 -1.75
C GLY A 161 0.10 -13.22 -3.20
N CYS A 162 0.41 -11.99 -3.62
CA CYS A 162 0.28 -11.55 -5.01
C CYS A 162 1.12 -12.42 -5.96
N MET A 163 2.40 -12.67 -5.64
CA MET A 163 3.27 -13.54 -6.45
C MET A 163 2.70 -14.95 -6.60
N CYS A 164 2.20 -15.57 -5.53
CA CYS A 164 1.56 -16.87 -5.60
C CYS A 164 0.37 -16.88 -6.58
N MET A 165 -0.47 -15.84 -6.57
CA MET A 165 -1.61 -15.73 -7.49
C MET A 165 -1.20 -15.43 -8.93
N VAL A 166 -0.16 -14.63 -9.13
CA VAL A 166 0.42 -14.38 -10.45
C VAL A 166 0.96 -15.68 -11.04
N ILE A 167 1.77 -16.42 -10.29
CA ILE A 167 2.33 -17.71 -10.70
C ILE A 167 1.21 -18.71 -11.00
N PHE A 168 0.18 -18.77 -10.16
CA PHE A 168 -1.00 -19.60 -10.41
C PHE A 168 -1.70 -19.22 -11.72
N SER A 169 -1.92 -17.93 -11.96
CA SER A 169 -2.60 -17.42 -13.17
C SER A 169 -1.83 -17.74 -14.45
N VAL A 170 -0.52 -17.49 -14.47
CA VAL A 170 0.35 -17.83 -15.62
C VAL A 170 0.47 -19.34 -15.79
N GLY A 171 0.58 -20.08 -14.69
CA GLY A 171 0.64 -21.55 -14.69
C GLY A 171 -0.58 -22.18 -15.34
N ARG A 172 -1.78 -21.65 -15.07
CA ARG A 172 -3.03 -22.12 -15.70
C ARG A 172 -3.07 -21.87 -17.20
N LYS A 173 -2.50 -20.76 -17.69
CA LYS A 173 -2.48 -20.42 -19.12
C LYS A 173 -1.40 -21.15 -19.90
N SER A 174 -0.21 -21.24 -19.32
CA SER A 174 0.98 -21.77 -20.00
C SER A 174 1.13 -23.29 -19.87
N GLY A 175 0.42 -23.92 -18.92
CA GLY A 175 0.60 -25.33 -18.56
C GLY A 175 1.93 -25.64 -17.84
N GLY A 176 2.73 -24.62 -17.49
CA GLY A 176 4.12 -24.77 -17.00
C GLY A 176 4.28 -25.02 -15.51
N LEU A 177 3.17 -25.27 -14.81
CA LEU A 177 3.13 -25.39 -13.37
C LEU A 177 2.53 -26.74 -13.00
N LYS A 178 3.26 -27.54 -12.20
CA LYS A 178 2.72 -28.81 -11.71
C LYS A 178 1.50 -28.56 -10.83
N LYS A 179 0.50 -29.45 -10.89
CA LYS A 179 -0.76 -29.34 -10.13
C LYS A 179 -0.55 -29.14 -8.62
N ASN A 180 0.46 -29.79 -8.04
CA ASN A 180 0.78 -29.65 -6.62
C ASN A 180 1.24 -28.23 -6.27
N PHE A 181 2.15 -27.64 -7.07
CA PHE A 181 2.58 -26.25 -6.87
C PHE A 181 1.44 -25.26 -7.10
N ALA A 182 0.56 -25.52 -8.07
CA ALA A 182 -0.64 -24.69 -8.27
C ALA A 182 -1.56 -24.67 -7.03
N ARG A 183 -1.79 -25.84 -6.41
CA ARG A 183 -2.57 -25.94 -5.15
C ARG A 183 -1.88 -25.22 -4.00
N LEU A 184 -0.57 -25.38 -3.85
CA LEU A 184 0.20 -24.73 -2.79
C LEU A 184 0.26 -23.21 -2.94
N CYS A 185 0.33 -22.68 -4.16
CA CYS A 185 0.24 -21.24 -4.40
C CYS A 185 -1.14 -20.70 -4.02
N ALA A 186 -2.23 -21.39 -4.39
CA ALA A 186 -3.58 -21.00 -4.00
C ALA A 186 -3.77 -21.05 -2.47
N LEU A 187 -3.27 -22.10 -1.82
CA LEU A 187 -3.28 -22.22 -0.36
C LEU A 187 -2.48 -21.09 0.30
N SER A 188 -1.29 -20.77 -0.20
CA SER A 188 -0.44 -19.70 0.34
C SER A 188 -1.12 -18.33 0.25
N PHE A 189 -1.82 -18.05 -0.87
CA PHE A 189 -2.63 -16.85 -0.99
C PHE A 189 -3.78 -16.82 0.02
N ALA A 190 -4.50 -17.93 0.19
CA ALA A 190 -5.59 -18.02 1.16
C ALA A 190 -5.09 -17.81 2.60
N LEU A 191 -3.93 -18.38 2.96
CA LEU A 191 -3.31 -18.16 4.27
C LEU A 191 -2.93 -16.68 4.48
N ASN A 192 -2.40 -16.01 3.47
CA ASN A 192 -2.10 -14.58 3.57
C ASN A 192 -3.36 -13.73 3.71
N LEU A 193 -4.42 -14.08 2.98
CA LEU A 193 -5.71 -13.42 3.09
C LEU A 193 -6.26 -13.54 4.51
N VAL A 194 -6.25 -14.76 5.09
CA VAL A 194 -6.69 -14.99 6.48
C VAL A 194 -5.82 -14.21 7.46
N ALA A 195 -4.49 -14.30 7.34
CA ALA A 195 -3.57 -13.57 8.20
C ALA A 195 -3.80 -12.05 8.15
N LEU A 196 -4.00 -11.48 6.96
CA LEU A 196 -4.25 -10.06 6.74
C LEU A 196 -5.71 -9.64 7.01
N LEU A 197 -6.64 -10.56 7.22
CA LEU A 197 -7.96 -10.26 7.77
C LEU A 197 -7.93 -10.17 9.30
N LEU A 198 -7.07 -10.98 9.94
CA LEU A 198 -6.91 -11.00 11.40
C LEU A 198 -6.01 -9.87 11.91
N LEU A 199 -4.89 -9.59 11.23
CA LEU A 199 -3.93 -8.56 11.62
C LEU A 199 -4.55 -7.16 11.79
N PRO A 200 -5.47 -6.68 10.93
CA PRO A 200 -6.11 -5.38 11.10
C PRO A 200 -6.89 -5.23 12.40
N ILE A 201 -7.56 -6.30 12.86
CA ILE A 201 -8.32 -6.31 14.12
C ILE A 201 -7.39 -6.02 15.30
N VAL A 202 -6.17 -6.56 15.23
CA VAL A 202 -5.20 -6.53 16.33
C VAL A 202 -4.23 -5.33 16.23
N MET A 203 -3.85 -4.91 15.03
CA MET A 203 -2.65 -4.10 14.80
C MET A 203 -2.83 -2.85 13.94
N SER A 204 -4.08 -2.52 13.57
CA SER A 204 -4.37 -1.38 12.70
C SER A 204 -3.79 -1.46 11.29
N GLN A 205 -3.63 -2.66 10.74
CA GLN A 205 -2.94 -2.89 9.46
C GLN A 205 -3.86 -3.12 8.26
N ARG A 206 -5.00 -2.44 8.24
CA ARG A 206 -6.01 -2.49 7.17
C ARG A 206 -5.46 -2.18 5.77
N LEU A 207 -4.42 -1.34 5.68
CA LEU A 207 -3.79 -0.97 4.41
C LEU A 207 -3.08 -2.16 3.74
N LEU A 208 -2.55 -3.12 4.52
CA LEU A 208 -1.90 -4.31 3.96
C LEU A 208 -2.91 -5.27 3.32
N LEU A 209 -4.11 -5.39 3.88
CA LEU A 209 -5.20 -6.16 3.29
C LEU A 209 -5.62 -5.55 1.95
N LEU A 210 -5.86 -4.23 1.94
CA LEU A 210 -6.22 -3.51 0.72
C LEU A 210 -5.11 -3.64 -0.35
N GLN A 211 -3.85 -3.55 0.07
CA GLN A 211 -2.71 -3.78 -0.81
C GLN A 211 -2.70 -5.19 -1.40
N LEU A 212 -2.90 -6.25 -0.61
CA LEU A 212 -2.92 -7.63 -1.12
C LEU A 212 -4.04 -7.80 -2.17
N LEU A 213 -5.25 -7.34 -1.85
CA LEU A 213 -6.41 -7.49 -2.72
C LEU A 213 -6.22 -6.74 -4.06
N MET A 214 -5.83 -5.47 -3.99
CA MET A 214 -5.66 -4.63 -5.18
C MET A 214 -4.45 -5.05 -6.00
N SER A 215 -3.32 -5.34 -5.36
CA SER A 215 -2.12 -5.77 -6.09
C SER A 215 -2.33 -7.09 -6.82
N THR A 216 -3.02 -8.04 -6.20
CA THR A 216 -3.38 -9.31 -6.83
C THR A 216 -4.33 -9.08 -8.01
N TYR A 217 -5.36 -8.26 -7.84
CA TYR A 217 -6.32 -7.95 -8.89
C TYR A 217 -5.65 -7.33 -10.12
N PHE A 218 -4.84 -6.28 -9.91
CA PHE A 218 -4.13 -5.61 -10.99
C PHE A 218 -3.13 -6.54 -11.67
N ALA A 219 -2.33 -7.30 -10.92
CA ALA A 219 -1.36 -8.22 -11.50
C ALA A 219 -2.02 -9.32 -12.33
N VAL A 220 -3.15 -9.87 -11.87
CA VAL A 220 -3.93 -10.86 -12.64
C VAL A 220 -4.52 -10.23 -13.91
N CYS A 221 -5.02 -8.99 -13.85
CA CYS A 221 -5.47 -8.27 -15.05
C CYS A 221 -4.34 -8.07 -16.05
N MET A 222 -3.12 -7.73 -15.60
CA MET A 222 -1.95 -7.56 -16.46
C MET A 222 -1.60 -8.85 -17.23
N ILE A 223 -1.57 -9.99 -16.54
CA ILE A 223 -1.34 -11.33 -17.15
C ILE A 223 -2.43 -11.67 -18.18
N ASN A 224 -3.66 -11.21 -17.92
CA ASN A 224 -4.79 -11.46 -18.80
C ASN A 224 -4.89 -10.46 -19.96
N ARG A 225 -4.15 -9.35 -19.90
CA ARG A 225 -4.22 -8.21 -20.83
C ARG A 225 -5.63 -7.63 -21.01
N LYS A 226 -6.50 -7.89 -20.05
CA LYS A 226 -7.89 -7.41 -19.98
C LYS A 226 -8.33 -7.39 -18.52
N LEU A 227 -9.34 -6.58 -18.22
CA LEU A 227 -10.02 -6.64 -16.93
C LEU A 227 -10.71 -7.99 -16.79
N VAL A 228 -10.41 -8.70 -15.71
CA VAL A 228 -11.01 -10.00 -15.38
C VAL A 228 -11.50 -9.96 -13.94
N GLY A 229 -12.55 -10.72 -13.64
CA GLY A 229 -12.99 -10.89 -12.26
C GLY A 229 -13.59 -9.62 -11.64
N LEU A 230 -14.25 -8.77 -12.44
CA LEU A 230 -14.94 -7.57 -11.92
C LEU A 230 -15.97 -7.92 -10.85
N HIS A 231 -16.59 -9.09 -10.93
CA HIS A 231 -17.52 -9.61 -9.91
C HIS A 231 -16.84 -9.88 -8.55
N TYR A 232 -15.51 -9.99 -8.48
CA TYR A 232 -14.78 -10.09 -7.22
C TYR A 232 -14.49 -8.73 -6.56
N VAL A 233 -14.63 -7.62 -7.29
CA VAL A 233 -14.40 -6.28 -6.73
C VAL A 233 -15.40 -5.96 -5.60
N PRO A 234 -16.72 -6.19 -5.75
CA PRO A 234 -17.66 -6.02 -4.64
C PRO A 234 -17.34 -6.92 -3.43
N ILE A 235 -16.85 -8.15 -3.66
CA ILE A 235 -16.45 -9.05 -2.57
C ILE A 235 -15.25 -8.49 -1.81
N ALA A 236 -14.24 -7.99 -2.52
CA ALA A 236 -13.08 -7.36 -1.91
C ALA A 236 -13.45 -6.11 -1.09
N ILE A 237 -14.36 -5.28 -1.63
CA ILE A 237 -14.91 -4.10 -0.93
C ILE A 237 -15.66 -4.56 0.32
N GLY A 238 -16.56 -5.54 0.21
CA GLY A 238 -17.31 -6.07 1.34
C GLY A 238 -16.41 -6.62 2.45
N LEU A 239 -15.36 -7.36 2.10
CA LEU A 239 -14.37 -7.86 3.06
C LEU A 239 -13.67 -6.71 3.79
N PHE A 240 -13.17 -5.72 3.05
CA PHE A 240 -12.52 -4.56 3.64
C PHE A 240 -13.46 -3.77 4.57
N LEU A 241 -14.68 -3.48 4.11
CA LEU A 241 -15.69 -2.76 4.89
C LEU A 241 -16.10 -3.53 6.14
N THR A 242 -16.25 -4.86 6.05
CA THR A 242 -16.59 -5.69 7.22
C THR A 242 -15.48 -5.63 8.27
N THR A 243 -14.21 -5.81 7.85
CA THR A 243 -13.06 -5.69 8.74
C THR A 243 -12.92 -4.28 9.31
N TRP A 244 -13.25 -3.25 8.52
CA TRP A 244 -13.26 -1.86 8.95
C TRP A 244 -14.30 -1.60 10.05
N VAL A 245 -15.56 -1.95 9.79
CA VAL A 245 -16.66 -1.76 10.74
C VAL A 245 -16.41 -2.53 12.03
N LEU A 246 -15.99 -3.80 11.93
CA LEU A 246 -15.67 -4.63 13.09
C LEU A 246 -14.59 -4.02 13.97
N ARG A 247 -13.61 -3.35 13.36
CA ARG A 247 -12.55 -2.70 14.10
C ARG A 247 -13.01 -1.41 14.75
N GLU A 248 -13.76 -0.58 14.05
CA GLU A 248 -14.24 0.67 14.61
C GLU A 248 -15.25 0.42 15.75
N SER A 249 -16.03 -0.67 15.69
CA SER A 249 -16.90 -1.09 16.80
C SER A 249 -16.12 -1.52 18.05
N LEU A 250 -14.92 -2.10 17.89
CA LEU A 250 -14.09 -2.50 19.03
C LEU A 250 -13.31 -1.34 19.65
N THR A 251 -13.00 -0.30 18.87
CA THR A 251 -12.08 0.77 19.29
C THR A 251 -12.79 2.02 19.82
N ASN A 252 -14.10 2.16 19.63
CA ASN A 252 -14.85 3.37 20.04
C ASN A 252 -16.17 3.04 20.72
N PRO A 253 -16.16 2.26 21.81
CA PRO A 253 -17.39 1.88 22.50
C PRO A 253 -18.15 3.07 23.11
N ASN A 254 -17.50 4.22 23.26
CA ASN A 254 -18.03 5.39 23.97
C ASN A 254 -18.75 6.41 23.07
N ILE A 255 -18.75 6.22 21.74
CA ILE A 255 -19.49 7.11 20.83
C ILE A 255 -20.93 6.58 20.74
N GLN A 256 -21.91 7.42 21.09
CA GLN A 256 -23.34 7.07 21.05
C GLN A 256 -23.89 7.12 19.61
N ALA A 257 -23.40 6.26 18.74
CA ALA A 257 -23.84 6.13 17.35
C ALA A 257 -23.76 4.68 16.88
N SER A 258 -24.38 4.35 15.76
CA SER A 258 -24.30 2.99 15.22
C SER A 258 -22.88 2.68 14.74
N ALA A 259 -22.44 1.42 14.81
CA ALA A 259 -21.10 1.03 14.35
C ALA A 259 -20.86 1.36 12.87
N LEU A 260 -21.91 1.32 12.04
CA LEU A 260 -21.85 1.67 10.62
C LEU A 260 -21.65 3.17 10.41
N GLU A 261 -22.35 4.00 11.18
CA GLU A 261 -22.26 5.46 11.15
C GLU A 261 -20.87 5.93 11.60
N ILE A 262 -20.40 5.44 12.76
CA ILE A 262 -19.04 5.72 13.25
C ILE A 262 -18.00 5.30 12.21
N ALA A 263 -18.16 4.11 11.63
CA ALA A 263 -17.24 3.60 10.63
C ALA A 263 -17.24 4.46 9.35
N PHE A 264 -18.40 4.88 8.87
CA PHE A 264 -18.51 5.70 7.68
C PHE A 264 -17.95 7.10 7.89
N GLU A 265 -18.37 7.80 8.95
CA GLU A 265 -17.89 9.14 9.26
C GLU A 265 -16.39 9.16 9.54
N LYS A 266 -15.85 8.15 10.22
CA LYS A 266 -14.40 8.03 10.36
C LYS A 266 -13.69 7.85 9.03
N LEU A 267 -14.25 7.06 8.11
CA LEU A 267 -13.69 6.91 6.78
C LEU A 267 -13.65 8.26 6.07
N VAL A 268 -14.74 9.04 6.15
CA VAL A 268 -14.80 10.42 5.62
C VAL A 268 -13.75 11.31 6.28
N PHE A 269 -13.61 11.26 7.61
CA PHE A 269 -12.60 11.98 8.35
C PHE A 269 -11.18 11.66 7.87
N TYR A 270 -10.84 10.40 7.58
CA TYR A 270 -9.52 10.08 7.01
C TYR A 270 -9.32 10.78 5.67
N PHE A 271 -10.32 10.81 4.78
CA PHE A 271 -10.21 11.55 3.52
C PHE A 271 -10.03 13.05 3.73
N VAL A 272 -10.73 13.66 4.70
CA VAL A 272 -10.55 15.08 5.06
C VAL A 272 -9.16 15.34 5.60
N ASN A 273 -8.71 14.56 6.58
CA ASN A 273 -7.38 14.66 7.19
C ASN A 273 -6.27 14.52 6.14
N ASP A 274 -6.40 13.55 5.25
CA ASP A 274 -5.39 13.29 4.23
C ASP A 274 -5.34 14.40 3.17
N LEU A 275 -6.51 14.93 2.80
CA LEU A 275 -6.56 16.11 1.94
C LEU A 275 -5.98 17.34 2.65
N LEU A 276 -6.32 17.59 3.91
CA LEU A 276 -5.76 18.69 4.71
C LEU A 276 -4.23 18.59 4.85
N ASN A 277 -3.70 17.40 5.10
CA ASN A 277 -2.25 17.16 5.11
C ASN A 277 -1.58 17.49 3.77
N SER A 278 -2.35 17.52 2.68
CA SER A 278 -1.83 17.97 1.38
C SER A 278 -1.72 19.49 1.26
N PHE A 279 -2.54 20.23 2.01
CA PHE A 279 -2.69 21.68 1.93
C PHE A 279 -1.86 22.40 2.99
N ILE A 280 -1.86 21.91 4.24
CA ILE A 280 -1.22 22.58 5.39
C ILE A 280 0.22 23.00 5.08
N PRO A 281 1.13 22.14 4.56
CA PRO A 281 2.52 22.55 4.33
C PRO A 281 2.68 23.68 3.31
N LEU A 282 1.68 23.99 2.50
CA LEU A 282 1.76 25.04 1.49
C LEU A 282 1.41 26.43 2.05
N ASN A 283 0.82 26.49 3.25
CA ASN A 283 0.42 27.73 3.90
C ASN A 283 1.46 28.25 4.91
N TYR A 284 2.51 27.49 5.20
CA TYR A 284 3.52 27.83 6.21
C TYR A 284 4.92 27.81 5.60
N GLU A 285 5.77 28.71 6.08
CA GLU A 285 7.19 28.70 5.77
C GLU A 285 7.93 27.79 6.75
N PHE A 286 8.72 26.85 6.22
CA PHE A 286 9.53 25.95 7.03
C PHE A 286 10.75 25.46 6.24
N ASP A 287 11.76 25.01 6.97
CA ASP A 287 12.94 24.38 6.41
C ASP A 287 12.63 22.96 5.92
N HIS A 288 12.85 22.73 4.63
CA HIS A 288 12.60 21.43 4.01
C HIS A 288 13.42 20.29 4.63
N THR A 289 12.86 19.08 4.60
CA THR A 289 13.45 17.90 5.26
C THR A 289 14.46 17.15 4.42
N LEU A 290 14.85 17.67 3.26
CA LEU A 290 15.96 17.19 2.43
C LEU A 290 15.89 15.70 2.09
N GLY A 291 14.68 15.17 1.93
CA GLY A 291 14.44 13.78 1.51
C GLY A 291 14.31 12.78 2.64
N VAL A 292 14.20 13.22 3.90
CA VAL A 292 13.97 12.31 5.04
C VAL A 292 12.71 11.45 4.84
N PHE A 293 11.63 12.01 4.30
CA PHE A 293 10.42 11.23 4.04
C PHE A 293 10.52 10.44 2.74
N THR A 294 11.02 11.07 1.68
CA THR A 294 11.13 10.50 0.34
C THR A 294 12.07 9.29 0.28
N PHE A 295 13.19 9.37 1.00
CA PHE A 295 14.23 8.33 1.07
C PHE A 295 14.24 7.57 2.40
N LYS A 296 13.13 7.60 3.15
CA LYS A 296 12.98 6.89 4.42
C LYS A 296 13.32 5.40 4.32
N PHE A 297 13.02 4.76 3.19
CA PHE A 297 13.40 3.37 2.98
C PHE A 297 14.92 3.17 2.93
N ALA A 298 15.66 4.10 2.33
CA ALA A 298 17.11 4.00 2.20
C ALA A 298 17.76 4.10 3.57
N THR A 299 17.39 5.11 4.36
CA THR A 299 17.92 5.31 5.72
C THR A 299 17.61 4.14 6.64
N TYR A 300 16.45 3.50 6.45
CA TYR A 300 16.09 2.29 7.18
C TYR A 300 16.97 1.09 6.81
N PHE A 301 17.16 0.81 5.52
CA PHE A 301 17.98 -0.34 5.09
C PHE A 301 19.47 -0.14 5.32
N THR A 302 19.95 1.10 5.41
CA THR A 302 21.33 1.42 5.80
C THR A 302 21.52 1.52 7.31
N PHE A 303 20.48 1.32 8.13
CA PHE A 303 20.51 1.48 9.59
C PHE A 303 21.01 2.86 10.05
N THR A 304 20.73 3.89 9.26
CA THR A 304 21.10 5.29 9.55
C THR A 304 19.90 6.15 9.95
N ASP A 305 18.72 5.54 10.13
CA ASP A 305 17.47 6.22 10.46
C ASP A 305 17.58 7.04 11.75
N GLN A 306 18.18 6.49 12.82
CA GLN A 306 18.37 7.20 14.08
C GLN A 306 19.33 8.39 13.95
N TYR A 307 20.39 8.22 13.17
CA TYR A 307 21.37 9.28 12.92
C TYR A 307 20.71 10.46 12.20
N PHE A 308 20.01 10.20 11.09
CA PHE A 308 19.31 11.26 10.35
C PHE A 308 18.18 11.89 11.16
N ALA A 309 17.48 11.11 11.99
CA ALA A 309 16.45 11.64 12.88
C ALA A 309 17.02 12.63 13.92
N GLN A 310 18.23 12.38 14.43
CA GLN A 310 18.91 13.31 15.34
C GLN A 310 19.37 14.58 14.60
N VAL A 311 20.02 14.42 13.45
CA VAL A 311 20.54 15.55 12.65
C VAL A 311 19.40 16.46 12.17
N MET A 312 18.23 15.89 11.83
CA MET A 312 17.07 16.63 11.33
C MET A 312 16.02 16.91 12.41
N SER A 313 16.36 16.74 13.69
CA SER A 313 15.38 16.75 14.79
C SER A 313 14.55 18.04 14.88
N GLU A 314 15.18 19.21 14.72
CA GLU A 314 14.49 20.51 14.72
C GLU A 314 13.51 20.64 13.54
N ARG A 315 13.95 20.28 12.33
CA ARG A 315 13.10 20.30 11.13
C ARG A 315 11.94 19.32 11.22
N LEU A 316 12.20 18.13 11.77
CA LEU A 316 11.18 17.11 12.01
C LEU A 316 10.18 17.54 13.08
N ALA A 317 10.61 18.28 14.11
CA ALA A 317 9.71 18.84 15.10
C ALA A 317 8.74 19.85 14.45
N VAL A 318 9.25 20.77 13.63
CA VAL A 318 8.41 21.73 12.88
C VAL A 318 7.48 21.01 11.90
N VAL A 319 7.99 20.10 11.07
CA VAL A 319 7.12 19.36 10.13
C VAL A 319 6.09 18.49 10.84
N SER A 320 6.39 18.03 12.07
CA SER A 320 5.42 17.25 12.85
C SER A 320 4.23 18.08 13.35
N THR A 321 4.35 19.41 13.43
CA THR A 321 3.23 20.30 13.74
C THR A 321 2.43 20.70 12.49
N LEU A 322 3.02 20.56 11.29
CA LEU A 322 2.39 20.82 9.99
C LEU A 322 1.57 19.61 9.46
N ARG A 323 1.10 18.75 10.37
CA ARG A 323 0.22 17.62 10.08
C ARG A 323 -0.74 17.42 11.24
N GLY A 324 -2.03 17.24 10.97
CA GLY A 324 -3.00 16.94 12.02
C GLY A 324 -2.89 15.50 12.54
N GLY A 325 -2.65 14.56 11.62
CA GLY A 325 -2.42 13.15 11.91
C GLY A 325 -2.17 12.34 10.64
N GLY A 326 -1.61 11.14 10.75
CA GLY A 326 -1.31 10.31 9.57
C GLY A 326 0.00 10.70 8.85
N GLU A 327 0.01 10.56 7.53
CA GLU A 327 1.19 10.75 6.67
C GLU A 327 0.90 11.72 5.51
N PHE A 328 1.94 12.33 4.93
CA PHE A 328 1.78 13.20 3.77
C PHE A 328 1.45 12.38 2.51
N PRO A 329 0.48 12.83 1.69
CA PRO A 329 0.16 12.14 0.44
C PRO A 329 1.26 12.26 -0.62
N ILE A 330 1.11 11.46 -1.68
CA ILE A 330 2.09 11.31 -2.78
C ILE A 330 2.58 12.62 -3.41
N PHE A 331 1.73 13.65 -3.47
CA PHE A 331 2.05 14.93 -4.11
C PHE A 331 2.62 15.98 -3.15
N THR A 332 2.31 15.88 -1.86
CA THR A 332 2.74 16.88 -0.87
C THR A 332 4.00 16.46 -0.14
N MET A 333 4.23 15.15 0.04
CA MET A 333 5.50 14.67 0.62
C MET A 333 6.75 15.26 -0.07
N PRO A 334 6.93 15.12 -1.40
CA PRO A 334 8.18 15.53 -2.01
C PRO A 334 8.33 17.07 -1.97
N TYR A 335 7.23 17.80 -1.81
CA TYR A 335 7.24 19.25 -1.55
C TYR A 335 7.81 19.55 -0.16
N VAL A 336 7.39 18.81 0.87
CA VAL A 336 7.93 18.96 2.23
C VAL A 336 9.45 18.69 2.26
N ASP A 337 9.91 17.73 1.46
CA ASP A 337 11.33 17.36 1.41
C ASP A 337 12.21 18.28 0.56
N PHE A 338 11.73 18.78 -0.58
CA PHE A 338 12.58 19.43 -1.58
C PHE A 338 12.03 20.76 -2.12
N GLY A 339 10.88 21.22 -1.62
CA GLY A 339 10.15 22.34 -2.19
C GLY A 339 9.56 22.03 -3.57
N PRO A 340 9.00 23.04 -4.27
CA PRO A 340 8.19 22.83 -5.47
C PRO A 340 8.99 22.26 -6.65
N ILE A 341 10.24 22.70 -6.84
CA ILE A 341 11.08 22.26 -7.97
C ILE A 341 11.51 20.81 -7.78
N GLY A 342 12.07 20.47 -6.61
CA GLY A 342 12.49 19.09 -6.33
C GLY A 342 11.30 18.12 -6.32
N ALA A 343 10.15 18.58 -5.84
CA ALA A 343 8.91 17.81 -5.90
C ALA A 343 8.43 17.54 -7.32
N ALA A 344 8.48 18.54 -8.21
CA ALA A 344 8.15 18.37 -9.61
C ALA A 344 9.03 17.31 -10.28
N VAL A 345 10.35 17.33 -10.01
CA VAL A 345 11.29 16.33 -10.52
C VAL A 345 10.96 14.92 -9.99
N TYR A 346 10.69 14.80 -8.69
CA TYR A 346 10.32 13.51 -8.08
C TYR A 346 9.04 12.94 -8.68
N ILE A 347 7.99 13.77 -8.80
CA ILE A 347 6.68 13.35 -9.34
C ILE A 347 6.81 12.92 -10.80
N ALA A 348 7.56 13.67 -11.61
CA ALA A 348 7.87 13.28 -12.99
C ALA A 348 8.63 11.94 -13.05
N GLY A 349 9.66 11.78 -12.21
CA GLY A 349 10.42 10.53 -12.10
C GLY A 349 9.54 9.33 -11.73
N LEU A 350 8.65 9.51 -10.74
CA LEU A 350 7.70 8.48 -10.34
C LEU A 350 6.75 8.12 -11.48
N ALA A 351 6.20 9.12 -12.19
CA ALA A 351 5.32 8.89 -13.34
C ALA A 351 6.01 8.09 -14.46
N ILE A 352 7.27 8.41 -14.76
CA ILE A 352 8.10 7.69 -15.74
C ILE A 352 8.30 6.24 -15.27
N ILE A 353 8.77 6.03 -14.04
CA ILE A 353 9.02 4.69 -13.48
C ILE A 353 7.75 3.85 -13.51
N SER A 354 6.62 4.40 -13.07
CA SER A 354 5.37 3.66 -13.02
C SER A 354 4.84 3.33 -14.40
N ARG A 355 5.05 4.20 -15.39
CA ARG A 355 4.72 3.91 -16.79
C ARG A 355 5.61 2.81 -17.37
N LEU A 356 6.91 2.82 -17.07
CA LEU A 356 7.84 1.77 -17.48
C LEU A 356 7.50 0.42 -16.86
N ILE A 357 7.18 0.39 -15.57
CA ILE A 357 6.77 -0.82 -14.86
C ILE A 357 5.45 -1.34 -15.39
N PHE A 358 4.47 -0.46 -15.63
CA PHE A 358 3.22 -0.84 -16.28
C PHE A 358 3.46 -1.48 -17.64
N HIS A 359 4.30 -0.86 -18.48
CA HIS A 359 4.66 -1.41 -19.79
C HIS A 359 5.29 -2.80 -19.67
N LYS A 360 6.35 -2.95 -18.84
CA LYS A 360 7.02 -4.24 -18.61
C LYS A 360 6.10 -5.29 -18.00
N GLY A 361 5.15 -4.88 -17.15
CA GLY A 361 4.18 -5.78 -16.53
C GLY A 361 3.22 -6.42 -17.53
N THR A 362 3.07 -5.84 -18.72
CA THR A 362 2.30 -6.46 -19.82
C THR A 362 3.07 -7.53 -20.58
N GLU A 363 4.36 -7.70 -20.30
CA GLU A 363 5.27 -8.60 -21.02
C GLU A 363 5.73 -9.77 -20.15
N ASN A 364 5.88 -9.56 -18.83
CA ASN A 364 6.46 -10.55 -17.93
C ASN A 364 5.72 -10.60 -16.59
N PHE A 365 5.51 -11.82 -16.07
CA PHE A 365 4.79 -12.07 -14.82
C PHE A 365 5.43 -11.41 -13.58
N THR A 366 6.77 -11.33 -13.52
CA THR A 366 7.47 -10.68 -12.40
C THR A 366 7.13 -9.20 -12.37
N TRP A 367 7.24 -8.54 -13.53
CA TRP A 367 6.88 -7.14 -13.66
C TRP A 367 5.37 -6.91 -13.51
N ALA A 368 4.52 -7.90 -13.83
CA ALA A 368 3.09 -7.84 -13.56
C ALA A 368 2.80 -7.80 -12.06
N ALA A 369 3.53 -8.59 -11.26
CA ALA A 369 3.42 -8.56 -9.80
C ALA A 369 3.98 -7.27 -9.20
N VAL A 370 5.14 -6.80 -9.67
CA VAL A 370 5.71 -5.50 -9.30
C VAL A 370 4.72 -4.39 -9.62
N TYR A 371 4.13 -4.39 -10.83
CA TYR A 371 3.08 -3.44 -11.18
C TYR A 371 1.85 -3.56 -10.28
N GLY A 372 1.46 -4.79 -9.91
CA GLY A 372 0.41 -5.01 -8.92
C GLY A 372 0.67 -4.22 -7.63
N GLN A 373 1.91 -4.25 -7.13
CA GLN A 373 2.26 -3.47 -5.94
C GLN A 373 2.16 -1.96 -6.17
N PHE A 374 2.59 -1.46 -7.34
CA PHE A 374 2.40 -0.06 -7.73
C PHE A 374 0.92 0.32 -7.83
N GLY A 375 0.09 -0.51 -8.47
CA GLY A 375 -1.34 -0.30 -8.60
C GLY A 375 -2.05 -0.25 -7.25
N GLY A 376 -1.72 -1.19 -6.34
CA GLY A 376 -2.19 -1.13 -4.96
C GLY A 376 -1.72 0.14 -4.24
N GLY A 377 -0.47 0.55 -4.46
CA GLY A 377 0.08 1.79 -3.93
C GLY A 377 -0.63 3.04 -4.44
N TYR A 378 -1.09 3.05 -5.69
CA TYR A 378 -1.93 4.14 -6.22
C TYR A 378 -3.31 4.17 -5.58
N VAL A 379 -3.89 3.02 -5.23
CA VAL A 379 -5.14 2.97 -4.43
C VAL A 379 -4.94 3.59 -3.04
N LEU A 380 -3.70 3.59 -2.54
CA LEU A 380 -3.33 4.11 -1.22
C LEU A 380 -2.67 5.51 -1.27
N CYS A 381 -2.51 6.12 -2.45
CA CYS A 381 -1.60 7.26 -2.63
C CYS A 381 -2.03 8.54 -1.92
N THR A 382 -3.33 8.63 -1.60
CA THR A 382 -3.90 9.74 -0.84
C THR A 382 -3.76 9.54 0.66
N HIS A 383 -3.58 8.30 1.14
CA HIS A 383 -3.63 7.97 2.57
C HIS A 383 -2.26 7.78 3.23
N THR A 384 -1.20 7.60 2.45
CA THR A 384 0.13 7.25 2.98
C THR A 384 1.24 7.56 1.99
N LEU A 385 2.46 7.68 2.53
CA LEU A 385 3.75 7.81 1.85
C LEU A 385 4.16 6.53 1.12
N TYR A 386 3.22 5.85 0.46
CA TYR A 386 3.34 4.43 0.17
C TYR A 386 4.62 4.07 -0.59
N PHE A 387 4.96 4.85 -1.62
CA PHE A 387 6.12 4.60 -2.49
C PHE A 387 7.48 4.82 -1.80
N SER A 388 7.51 5.63 -0.74
CA SER A 388 8.70 5.90 0.06
C SER A 388 8.77 5.05 1.34
N ASN A 389 7.73 4.25 1.59
CA ASN A 389 7.65 3.36 2.74
C ASN A 389 8.58 2.15 2.58
N THR A 390 9.26 1.78 3.65
CA THR A 390 10.12 0.59 3.73
C THR A 390 9.40 -0.69 3.31
N ASN A 391 8.11 -0.77 3.64
CA ASN A 391 7.26 -1.91 3.30
C ASN A 391 7.10 -2.07 1.79
N PHE A 392 6.92 -0.96 1.07
CA PHE A 392 6.78 -1.01 -0.39
C PHE A 392 8.06 -1.46 -1.06
N ALA A 393 9.20 -0.87 -0.67
CA ALA A 393 10.51 -1.29 -1.17
C ALA A 393 10.76 -2.80 -0.92
N ALA A 394 10.43 -3.30 0.27
CA ALA A 394 10.52 -4.72 0.60
C ALA A 394 9.61 -5.59 -0.27
N MET A 395 8.36 -5.17 -0.51
CA MET A 395 7.44 -5.86 -1.42
C MET A 395 8.01 -5.97 -2.83
N ILE A 396 8.60 -4.89 -3.36
CA ILE A 396 9.24 -4.91 -4.69
C ILE A 396 10.44 -5.88 -4.70
N MET A 397 11.31 -5.81 -3.68
CA MET A 397 12.46 -6.72 -3.55
C MET A 397 12.03 -8.19 -3.51
N VAL A 398 10.95 -8.51 -2.78
CA VAL A 398 10.40 -9.87 -2.71
C VAL A 398 9.85 -10.33 -4.05
N CYS A 399 9.10 -9.48 -4.77
CA CYS A 399 8.62 -9.81 -6.11
C CYS A 399 9.78 -10.10 -7.08
N LEU A 400 10.84 -9.27 -7.06
CA LEU A 400 12.01 -9.46 -7.90
C LEU A 400 12.81 -10.72 -7.51
N PHE A 401 13.00 -10.95 -6.21
CA PHE A 401 13.67 -12.14 -5.69
C PHE A 401 12.96 -13.43 -6.12
N VAL A 402 11.65 -13.52 -5.94
CA VAL A 402 10.88 -14.70 -6.37
C VAL A 402 10.92 -14.82 -7.90
N GLY A 403 10.82 -13.70 -8.61
CA GLY A 403 10.88 -13.64 -10.07
C GLY A 403 12.19 -14.15 -10.67
N SER A 404 13.33 -13.96 -9.99
CA SER A 404 14.64 -14.41 -10.49
C SER A 404 14.79 -15.93 -10.55
N PHE A 405 13.91 -16.70 -9.90
CA PHE A 405 13.91 -18.17 -9.96
C PHE A 405 13.13 -18.74 -11.15
N ALA A 406 12.48 -17.90 -11.96
CA ALA A 406 11.82 -18.36 -13.18
C ALA A 406 12.86 -18.72 -14.27
N LYS A 407 12.70 -19.90 -14.87
CA LYS A 407 13.57 -20.37 -15.96
C LYS A 407 12.80 -20.48 -17.26
N ARG A 408 13.38 -20.11 -18.41
CA ARG A 408 12.78 -20.37 -19.72
C ARG A 408 12.76 -21.88 -20.00
N ARG A 409 11.68 -22.40 -20.59
CA ARG A 409 11.54 -23.86 -20.80
C ARG A 409 12.60 -24.44 -21.75
N GLY A 410 13.10 -23.65 -22.71
CA GLY A 410 14.09 -24.09 -23.70
C GLY A 410 15.53 -24.29 -23.20
N LEU A 411 15.91 -23.80 -22.02
CA LEU A 411 17.29 -23.93 -21.52
C LEU A 411 17.61 -25.29 -20.88
N ASN A 412 16.60 -26.12 -20.62
CA ASN A 412 16.80 -27.44 -20.01
C ASN A 412 17.14 -28.55 -21.02
N TYR A 413 16.97 -28.32 -22.33
CA TYR A 413 17.33 -29.31 -23.36
C TYR A 413 18.81 -29.29 -23.76
N ALA A 414 19.55 -28.23 -23.42
CA ALA A 414 20.96 -28.07 -23.80
C ALA A 414 21.95 -28.58 -22.74
N MET A 415 21.49 -29.09 -21.60
CA MET A 415 22.33 -29.66 -20.54
C MET A 415 21.99 -31.13 -20.23
N SER A 416 21.22 -31.79 -21.10
CA SER A 416 20.89 -33.23 -20.99
C SER A 416 21.32 -34.04 -22.22
N THR A 417 22.23 -33.50 -23.02
CA THR A 417 22.99 -34.16 -24.08
C THR A 417 24.46 -33.92 -23.81
#